data_AF-A0A6A3S6U7-F1
#
_entry.id   AF-A0A6A3S6U7-F1
#
_cell.length_a   1.000
_cell.length_b   1.000
_cell.length_c   1.000
_cell.angle_alpha   90.00
_cell.angle_beta   90.00
_cell.angle_gamma   90.00
#
_symmetry.space_group_name_H-M   'P 1'
#
loop_
_entity.id
_entity.type
_entity.pdbx_description
1 polymer ?
#
loop_
_entity_poly.entity_id
_entity_poly.type
_entity_poly.pdbx_seq_one_letter_code
_entity_poly.pdbx_strand_id
1 'polypeptide(L)'
;MGCYVDRSQSQDCVGIGDTVYSTAGRTRIKITLAGYLVYLFCIWVGDLSGLEAILGMDFMVPAGIRLDLADGSLAPDEVRFQLSGRRQLYNDKARIVRLDKHLQNDV
;
A
#
# COMPACT_ATOMS: atom_id res chain seq x y z
N MET A 1 21.08 7.12 -17.73
CA MET A 1 20.29 5.91 -18.02
C MET A 1 18.85 6.21 -17.66
N GLY A 2 17.96 6.41 -18.63
CA GLY A 2 16.53 6.65 -18.38
C GLY A 2 15.75 5.34 -18.34
N CYS A 3 14.64 5.30 -17.60
CA CYS A 3 13.69 4.19 -17.66
C CYS A 3 12.88 4.25 -18.97
N TYR A 4 12.61 3.09 -19.57
CA TYR A 4 11.73 3.00 -20.74
C TYR A 4 10.26 3.10 -20.29
N VAL A 5 9.51 4.00 -20.93
CA VAL A 5 8.08 4.18 -20.70
C VAL A 5 7.36 3.77 -21.97
N ASP A 6 6.58 2.70 -21.89
CA ASP A 6 5.73 2.25 -22.99
C ASP A 6 4.48 3.13 -23.09
N ARG A 7 4.50 4.06 -24.03
CA ARG A 7 3.40 5.02 -24.28
C ARG A 7 2.28 4.46 -25.15
N SER A 8 2.35 3.19 -25.59
CA SER A 8 1.27 2.56 -26.35
C SER A 8 0.07 2.17 -25.48
N GLN A 9 0.23 2.21 -24.16
CA GLN A 9 -0.77 1.81 -23.18
C GLN A 9 -1.30 3.03 -22.42
N SER A 10 -2.59 3.00 -22.10
CA SER A 10 -3.25 3.97 -21.24
C SER A 10 -4.22 3.29 -20.28
N GLN A 11 -4.51 3.95 -19.17
CA GLN A 11 -5.47 3.49 -18.17
C GLN A 11 -6.26 4.67 -17.62
N ASP A 12 -7.58 4.52 -17.61
CA ASP A 12 -8.49 5.40 -16.90
C ASP A 12 -8.69 4.91 -15.47
N CYS A 13 -8.57 5.79 -14.50
CA CYS A 13 -8.88 5.52 -13.11
C CYS A 13 -9.85 6.57 -12.55
N VAL A 14 -10.66 6.16 -11.58
CA VAL A 14 -11.60 7.04 -10.91
C VAL A 14 -11.12 7.21 -9.48
N GLY A 15 -10.80 8.45 -9.13
CA GLY A 15 -10.39 8.83 -7.78
C GLY A 15 -11.58 9.17 -6.89
N ILE A 16 -11.27 9.75 -5.73
CA ILE A 16 -12.30 10.32 -4.85
C ILE A 16 -12.92 11.53 -5.55
N GLY A 17 -14.26 11.59 -5.59
CA GLY A 17 -15.00 12.66 -6.26
C GLY A 17 -15.39 12.35 -7.71
N ASP A 18 -15.38 11.07 -8.10
CA ASP A 18 -15.91 10.53 -9.36
C ASP A 18 -15.33 11.14 -10.65
N THR A 19 -14.20 11.84 -10.52
CA THR A 19 -13.48 12.42 -11.65
C THR A 19 -12.60 11.35 -12.27
N VAL A 20 -12.77 11.16 -13.58
CA VAL A 20 -11.94 10.25 -14.38
C VAL A 20 -10.57 10.89 -14.60
N TYR A 21 -9.53 10.15 -14.30
CA TYR A 21 -8.14 10.51 -14.53
C TYR A 21 -7.49 9.50 -15.46
N SER A 22 -6.98 9.96 -16.60
CA SER A 22 -6.36 9.12 -17.61
C SER A 22 -4.84 9.20 -17.52
N THR A 23 -4.21 8.04 -17.34
CA THR A 23 -2.74 7.89 -17.39
C THR A 23 -2.32 7.27 -18.72
N ALA A 24 -1.21 7.75 -19.28
CA ALA A 24 -0.64 7.22 -20.50
C ALA A 24 0.84 6.91 -20.26
N GLY A 25 1.25 5.70 -20.59
CA GLY A 25 2.59 5.23 -20.27
C GLY A 25 2.57 4.20 -19.16
N ARG A 26 3.19 3.05 -19.43
CA ARG A 26 3.50 2.05 -18.41
C ARG A 26 5.00 1.82 -18.37
N THR A 27 5.57 1.73 -17.18
CA THR A 27 7.01 1.46 -17.02
C THR A 27 7.24 0.39 -15.97
N ARG A 28 8.28 -0.41 -16.16
CA ARG A 28 8.69 -1.43 -15.21
C ARG A 28 9.75 -0.86 -14.30
N ILE A 29 9.46 -0.82 -13.00
CA ILE A 29 10.36 -0.32 -11.98
C ILE A 29 10.82 -1.43 -11.04
N LYS A 30 11.90 -1.12 -10.31
CA LYS A 30 12.44 -1.96 -9.25
C LYS A 30 12.21 -1.25 -7.92
N ILE A 31 11.48 -1.88 -7.01
CA ILE A 31 11.23 -1.37 -5.66
C ILE A 31 12.05 -2.22 -4.69
N THR A 32 12.91 -1.58 -3.91
CA THR A 32 13.72 -2.25 -2.89
C THR A 32 13.16 -1.94 -1.51
N LEU A 33 12.77 -2.97 -0.75
CA LEU A 33 12.31 -2.85 0.63
C LEU A 33 13.36 -3.36 1.61
N ALA A 34 13.52 -2.64 2.72
CA ALA A 34 14.42 -2.96 3.83
C ALA A 34 15.89 -3.28 3.42
N GLY A 35 16.32 -2.88 2.23
CA GLY A 35 17.68 -3.07 1.73
C GLY A 35 17.98 -4.44 1.09
N TYR A 36 17.06 -5.40 1.12
CA TYR A 36 17.30 -6.76 0.58
C TYR A 36 16.18 -7.33 -0.29
N LEU A 37 14.92 -6.92 -0.10
CA LEU A 37 13.80 -7.41 -0.91
C LEU A 37 13.67 -6.55 -2.16
N VAL A 38 13.67 -7.17 -3.33
CA VAL A 38 13.59 -6.49 -4.61
C VAL A 38 12.36 -6.97 -5.37
N TYR A 39 11.44 -6.05 -5.64
CA TYR A 39 10.22 -6.31 -6.40
C TYR A 39 10.32 -5.63 -7.77
N LEU A 40 9.91 -6.34 -8.81
CA LEU A 40 9.74 -5.77 -10.15
C LEU A 40 8.26 -5.56 -10.41
N PHE A 41 7.87 -4.32 -10.66
CA PHE A 41 6.47 -3.94 -10.82
C PHE A 41 6.26 -3.07 -12.05
N CYS A 42 5.13 -3.26 -12.74
CA CYS A 42 4.72 -2.38 -13.84
C CYS A 42 3.82 -1.31 -13.26
N ILE A 43 4.25 -0.05 -13.30
CA ILE A 43 3.46 1.08 -12.83
C ILE A 43 2.95 1.92 -14.00
N TRP A 44 1.80 2.54 -13.80
CA TRP A 44 1.29 3.58 -14.68
C TRP A 44 2.00 4.90 -14.39
N VAL A 45 2.33 5.65 -15.46
CA VAL A 45 2.96 6.95 -15.37
C VAL A 45 1.90 8.02 -15.59
N GLY A 46 1.78 8.93 -14.62
CA GLY A 46 0.84 10.04 -14.65
C GLY A 46 1.34 11.18 -13.78
N ASP A 47 0.73 12.35 -13.94
CA ASP A 47 0.92 13.52 -13.09
C ASP A 47 0.20 13.34 -11.74
N LEU A 48 0.98 13.19 -10.67
CA LEU A 48 0.50 13.02 -9.30
C LEU A 48 0.74 14.31 -8.52
N SER A 49 -0.33 14.93 -8.01
CA SER A 49 -0.25 16.19 -7.27
C SER A 49 0.41 16.02 -5.90
N GLY A 50 1.74 16.17 -5.86
CA GLY A 50 2.53 16.16 -4.62
C GLY A 50 2.89 14.78 -4.08
N LEU A 51 2.68 13.73 -4.88
CA LEU A 51 3.14 12.35 -4.58
C LEU A 51 4.07 11.88 -5.69
N GLU A 52 5.11 11.13 -5.34
CA GLU A 52 6.03 10.54 -6.34
C GLU A 52 5.50 9.22 -6.91
N ALA A 53 4.77 8.44 -6.10
CA ALA A 53 4.18 7.17 -6.50
C ALA A 53 3.03 6.78 -5.56
N ILE A 54 2.08 6.01 -6.08
CA ILE A 54 1.03 5.34 -5.29
C ILE A 54 1.22 3.84 -5.44
N LEU A 55 1.42 3.14 -4.32
CA LEU A 55 1.50 1.68 -4.29
C LEU A 55 0.19 1.12 -3.75
N GLY A 56 -0.53 0.40 -4.60
CA GLY A 56 -1.83 -0.17 -4.28
C GLY A 56 -1.73 -1.54 -3.61
N MET A 57 -2.89 -2.20 -3.46
CA MET A 57 -2.99 -3.56 -2.91
C MET A 57 -2.24 -4.60 -3.75
N ASP A 58 -2.14 -4.36 -5.05
CA ASP A 58 -1.41 -5.16 -6.03
C ASP A 58 0.09 -5.25 -5.72
N PHE A 59 0.65 -4.23 -5.07
CA PHE A 59 2.00 -4.26 -4.50
C PHE A 59 2.00 -4.68 -3.02
N MET A 60 1.14 -4.07 -2.20
CA MET A 60 1.19 -4.22 -0.74
C MET A 60 0.93 -5.67 -0.27
N VAL A 61 -0.05 -6.35 -0.86
CA VAL A 61 -0.43 -7.72 -0.45
C VAL A 61 0.68 -8.72 -0.78
N PRO A 62 1.20 -8.79 -2.03
CA PRO A 62 2.32 -9.70 -2.34
C PRO A 62 3.61 -9.36 -1.60
N ALA A 63 3.85 -8.09 -1.28
CA ALA A 63 5.03 -7.66 -0.53
C ALA A 63 4.94 -7.94 0.98
N GLY A 64 3.80 -8.44 1.47
CA GLY A 64 3.57 -8.69 2.89
C GLY A 64 3.47 -7.42 3.74
N ILE A 65 3.20 -6.26 3.13
CA ILE A 65 3.10 -4.98 3.85
C ILE A 65 1.76 -4.93 4.58
N ARG A 66 1.82 -4.73 5.90
CA ARG A 66 0.64 -4.54 6.76
C ARG A 66 0.65 -3.15 7.36
N LEU A 67 -0.50 -2.49 7.29
CA LEU A 67 -0.73 -1.20 7.96
C LEU A 67 -1.42 -1.47 9.29
N ASP A 68 -0.73 -1.23 10.40
CA ASP A 68 -1.29 -1.31 11.74
C ASP A 68 -1.75 0.08 12.23
N LEU A 69 -2.99 0.15 12.70
CA LEU A 69 -3.57 1.35 13.31
C LEU A 69 -3.44 1.35 14.84
N ALA A 70 -3.16 0.20 15.45
CA ALA A 70 -3.02 0.00 16.89
C ALA A 70 -1.66 0.49 17.43
N ASP A 71 -1.37 0.17 18.68
CA ASP A 71 -0.17 0.54 19.42
C ASP A 71 1.14 0.01 18.79
N GLY A 72 1.05 -0.92 17.83
CA GLY A 72 2.19 -1.39 17.05
C GLY A 72 2.80 -2.67 17.54
N SER A 73 1.97 -3.64 17.94
CA SER A 73 2.45 -5.00 18.18
C SER A 73 2.97 -5.57 16.87
N LEU A 74 4.30 -5.67 16.75
CA LEU A 74 4.97 -6.24 15.58
C LEU A 74 4.84 -7.76 15.60
N ALA A 75 4.55 -8.36 14.44
CA ALA A 75 4.80 -9.79 14.26
C ALA A 75 6.32 -10.06 14.27
N PRO A 76 6.77 -11.25 14.68
CA PRO A 76 8.20 -11.56 14.86
C PRO A 76 9.08 -11.45 13.60
N ASP A 77 8.48 -11.31 12.42
CA ASP A 77 9.12 -11.17 11.11
C ASP A 77 8.89 -9.80 10.44
N GLU A 78 8.22 -8.87 11.12
CA GLU A 78 7.84 -7.57 10.55
C GLU A 78 8.81 -6.45 10.92
N VAL A 79 9.07 -5.55 9.96
CA VAL A 79 9.84 -4.32 10.18
C VAL A 79 8.89 -3.12 10.23
N ARG A 80 9.06 -2.24 11.24
CA ARG A 80 8.19 -1.07 11.41
C ARG A 80 8.66 0.11 10.55
N PHE A 81 7.74 0.65 9.76
CA PHE A 81 7.92 1.94 9.09
C PHE A 81 6.91 2.95 9.66
N GLN A 82 7.41 4.09 10.13
CA GLN A 82 6.55 5.14 10.68
C GLN A 82 5.86 5.89 9.54
N LEU A 83 4.52 5.88 9.53
CA LEU A 83 3.75 6.68 8.58
C LEU A 83 3.83 8.18 8.97
N SER A 84 4.12 9.02 7.99
CA SER A 84 4.03 10.49 8.12
C SER A 84 2.57 10.93 8.23
N GLY A 85 2.29 11.98 9.02
CA GLY A 85 0.94 12.53 9.15
C GLY A 85 -0.03 11.73 10.03
N ARG A 86 0.47 10.76 10.81
CA ARG A 86 -0.35 10.01 11.78
C ARG A 86 -0.92 10.97 12.83
N ARG A 87 -2.25 11.06 12.92
CA ARG A 87 -2.94 11.55 14.13
C ARG A 87 -3.09 10.38 15.11
N GLN A 88 -2.92 10.64 16.40
CA GLN A 88 -3.12 9.63 17.44
C GLN A 88 -4.59 9.17 17.38
N LEU A 89 -4.83 7.95 16.92
CA LEU A 89 -6.18 7.41 16.73
C LEU A 89 -6.78 6.89 18.05
N TYR A 90 -5.94 6.54 19.02
CA TYR A 90 -6.33 6.08 20.34
C TYR A 90 -6.30 7.27 21.32
N ASN A 91 -7.47 7.73 21.74
CA ASN A 91 -7.67 8.48 22.99
C ASN A 91 -7.92 7.44 24.10
N ASP A 92 -7.68 7.77 25.37
CA ASP A 92 -7.83 6.93 26.57
C ASP A 92 -9.20 6.21 26.74
N LYS A 93 -10.13 6.42 25.81
CA LYS A 93 -11.49 5.85 25.77
C LYS A 93 -11.68 4.68 24.79
N ALA A 94 -10.68 4.29 24.01
CA ALA A 94 -10.88 3.27 22.99
C ALA A 94 -10.93 1.85 23.60
N ARG A 95 -12.06 1.17 23.36
CA ARG A 95 -12.35 -0.17 23.89
C ARG A 95 -11.68 -1.22 23.01
N ILE A 96 -10.85 -2.07 23.61
CA ILE A 96 -10.31 -3.27 22.97
C ILE A 96 -11.47 -4.20 22.64
N VAL A 97 -11.76 -4.38 21.34
CA VAL A 97 -12.71 -5.40 20.89
C VAL A 97 -11.92 -6.70 20.74
N ARG A 98 -12.08 -7.60 21.72
CA ARG A 98 -11.60 -8.97 21.61
C ARG A 98 -12.55 -9.73 20.69
N LEU A 99 -12.05 -10.20 19.55
CA LEU A 99 -12.79 -11.14 18.70
C LEU A 99 -12.61 -12.53 19.29
N ASP A 100 -13.53 -12.94 20.16
CA ASP A 100 -13.54 -14.30 20.69
C ASP A 100 -13.83 -15.27 19.53
N LYS A 101 -12.90 -16.21 19.33
CA LYS A 101 -13.00 -17.27 18.32
C LYS A 101 -14.15 -18.20 18.72
N HIS A 102 -15.30 -18.09 18.06
CA HIS A 102 -16.30 -19.15 18.04
C HIS A 102 -15.77 -20.30 17.18
N LEU A 103 -14.96 -21.18 17.78
CA LEU A 103 -14.70 -22.51 17.24
C LEU A 103 -15.79 -23.44 17.82
N GLN A 104 -16.97 -23.44 17.22
CA GLN A 104 -17.87 -24.59 17.38
C GLN A 104 -17.29 -25.71 16.51
N ASN A 105 -16.62 -26.66 17.18
CA ASN A 105 -16.37 -27.98 16.62
C ASN A 105 -17.69 -28.74 16.71
N ASP A 106 -18.36 -28.95 15.58
CA ASP A 106 -19.39 -29.97 15.44
C ASP A 106 -18.70 -31.33 15.27
N VAL A 107 -18.99 -32.27 16.18
CA VAL A 107 -18.78 -33.72 16.04
C VAL A 107 -20.15 -34.38 16.04
#